data_AF-A0A7I0K4J1-F1
#
_entry.id   AF-A0A7I0K4J1-F1
#
_cell.length_a   1.000
_cell.length_b   1.000
_cell.length_c   1.000
_cell.angle_alpha   90.00
_cell.angle_beta   90.00
_cell.angle_gamma   90.00
#
_symmetry.space_group_name_H-M   'P 1'
#
loop_
_entity.id
_entity.type
_entity.pdbx_description
1 polymer ?
#
loop_
_entity_poly.entity_id
_entity_poly.type
_entity_poly.pdbx_seq_one_letter_code
_entity_poly.pdbx_strand_id
1 'polypeptide(L)'
;MAVRIAVWTIEDPPAGATSAPNLPNGVIMYRTLVFAALAGMIAGPALAAGGSCSTAPKSQFKPKATLEAQLTGEGLTVRQIKVEKGCYEVYAVDKAGKKVNLAYNAETLEKLDNAEAGEN
;
A
#
# COMPACT_ATOMS: atom_id res chain seq x y z
N MET A 1 -45.54 3.60 4.86
CA MET A 1 -45.99 4.58 5.87
C MET A 1 -45.70 4.02 7.27
N ALA A 2 -44.97 4.80 8.09
CA ALA A 2 -44.79 4.82 9.56
C ALA A 2 -44.70 3.48 10.33
N VAL A 3 -43.53 3.06 10.83
CA VAL A 3 -42.84 3.47 12.10
C VAL A 3 -43.69 3.27 13.36
N ARG A 4 -43.27 2.32 14.22
CA ARG A 4 -43.32 2.47 15.69
C ARG A 4 -42.13 1.78 16.37
N ILE A 5 -41.49 2.59 17.22
CA ILE A 5 -40.39 2.31 18.15
C ILE A 5 -41.01 1.88 19.49
N ALA A 6 -40.41 0.93 20.20
CA ALA A 6 -40.58 0.82 21.65
C ALA A 6 -39.36 0.14 22.29
N VAL A 7 -38.61 0.95 23.04
CA VAL A 7 -37.65 0.57 24.10
C VAL A 7 -38.42 0.29 25.38
N TRP A 8 -37.94 -0.66 26.19
CA TRP A 8 -38.06 -0.89 27.67
C TRP A 8 -37.87 -2.42 27.88
N THR A 9 -37.17 -3.02 28.84
CA THR A 9 -36.44 -2.67 30.08
C THR A 9 -35.60 -3.91 30.45
N ILE A 10 -34.31 -3.83 30.79
CA ILE A 10 -33.70 -3.80 32.14
C ILE A 10 -34.47 -4.58 33.22
N GLU A 11 -33.99 -5.76 33.58
CA GLU A 11 -34.17 -6.40 34.90
C GLU A 11 -32.99 -7.36 35.18
N ASP A 12 -32.16 -6.99 36.17
CA ASP A 12 -31.09 -7.79 36.80
C ASP A 12 -31.63 -8.91 37.70
N PRO A 13 -30.90 -10.03 37.85
CA PRO A 13 -30.86 -10.75 39.13
C PRO A 13 -29.42 -11.03 39.65
N PRO A 14 -29.27 -11.39 40.95
CA PRO A 14 -28.39 -10.67 41.87
C PRO A 14 -27.08 -11.37 42.27
N ALA A 15 -26.29 -10.59 43.03
CA ALA A 15 -25.04 -10.90 43.70
C ALA A 15 -25.04 -12.17 44.58
N GLY A 16 -23.83 -12.75 44.74
CA GLY A 16 -23.43 -13.32 46.04
C GLY A 16 -22.81 -14.73 46.01
N ALA A 17 -21.47 -14.75 46.00
CA ALA A 17 -20.55 -15.62 46.75
C ALA A 17 -20.89 -17.10 47.06
N THR A 18 -19.96 -18.02 46.78
CA THR A 18 -19.34 -18.89 47.80
C THR A 18 -18.16 -19.72 47.24
N SER A 19 -16.99 -19.48 47.82
CA SER A 19 -15.98 -20.44 48.31
C SER A 19 -15.60 -21.69 47.49
N ALA A 20 -14.33 -21.74 47.07
CA ALA A 20 -13.61 -22.99 46.78
C ALA A 20 -13.30 -23.78 48.07
N PRO A 21 -13.13 -25.12 47.97
CA PRO A 21 -11.85 -25.66 48.46
C PRO A 21 -11.26 -26.83 47.62
N ASN A 22 -9.94 -26.75 47.47
CA ASN A 22 -8.91 -27.80 47.47
C ASN A 22 -9.12 -29.12 46.70
N LEU A 23 -8.30 -29.35 45.66
CA LEU A 23 -7.86 -30.69 45.25
C LEU A 23 -6.41 -30.96 45.67
N PRO A 24 -6.08 -32.20 46.09
CA PRO A 24 -4.81 -32.54 46.72
C PRO A 24 -3.64 -32.76 45.74
N ASN A 25 -2.48 -32.28 46.18
CA ASN A 25 -1.15 -32.90 46.14
C ASN A 25 -0.84 -33.93 45.04
N GLY A 26 -0.12 -33.45 44.03
CA GLY A 26 1.28 -33.84 43.88
C GLY A 26 1.59 -35.11 43.09
N VAL A 27 1.93 -34.94 41.82
CA VAL A 27 3.01 -35.71 41.18
C VAL A 27 3.99 -34.74 40.50
N ILE A 28 5.00 -34.41 41.29
CA ILE A 28 6.42 -34.15 40.96
C ILE A 28 6.80 -34.05 39.46
N MET A 29 7.17 -32.83 39.08
CA MET A 29 8.45 -32.43 38.45
C MET A 29 8.94 -33.20 37.22
N TYR A 30 8.91 -32.55 36.06
CA TYR A 30 10.10 -32.41 35.19
C TYR A 30 9.84 -31.43 34.02
N ARG A 31 10.90 -30.69 33.67
CA ARG A 31 11.08 -29.81 32.50
C ARG A 31 10.56 -28.38 32.64
N THR A 32 11.29 -27.64 33.48
CA THR A 32 11.99 -26.44 33.02
C THR A 32 12.21 -26.46 31.50
N LEU A 33 11.60 -25.52 30.78
CA LEU A 33 12.26 -24.62 29.83
C LEU A 33 11.18 -23.83 29.09
N VAL A 34 11.03 -22.58 29.52
CA VAL A 34 10.44 -21.48 28.76
C VAL A 34 11.16 -21.42 27.41
N PHE A 35 10.45 -21.71 26.32
CA PHE A 35 10.85 -21.26 24.99
C PHE A 35 9.81 -20.25 24.51
N ALA A 36 10.12 -18.97 24.75
CA ALA A 36 9.48 -17.86 24.08
C ALA A 36 9.80 -17.97 22.59
N ALA A 37 8.88 -18.52 21.81
CA ALA A 37 8.94 -18.46 20.35
C ALA A 37 8.58 -17.03 19.94
N LEU A 38 9.60 -16.18 19.89
CA LEU A 38 9.57 -14.87 19.26
C LEU A 38 9.32 -15.10 17.76
N ALA A 39 8.06 -15.14 17.34
CA ALA A 39 7.71 -15.12 15.92
C ALA A 39 8.03 -13.72 15.39
N GLY A 40 9.28 -13.53 14.97
CA GLY A 40 9.72 -12.37 14.23
C GLY A 40 8.90 -12.29 12.94
N MET A 41 7.92 -11.40 12.92
CA MET A 41 7.40 -10.90 11.67
C MET A 41 8.54 -10.15 11.01
N ILE A 42 9.21 -10.80 10.06
CA ILE A 42 10.12 -10.16 9.14
C ILE A 42 9.22 -9.26 8.28
N ALA A 43 9.01 -8.02 8.72
CA ALA A 43 8.57 -6.96 7.84
C ALA A 43 9.73 -6.74 6.86
N GLY A 44 9.74 -7.50 5.77
CA GLY A 44 10.57 -7.17 4.63
C GLY A 44 10.24 -5.74 4.21
N PRO A 45 11.22 -4.94 3.76
CA PRO A 45 10.92 -3.63 3.24
C PRO A 45 9.94 -3.82 2.09
N ALA A 46 8.71 -3.34 2.26
CA ALA A 46 7.86 -3.03 1.14
C ALA A 46 8.60 -1.93 0.39
N LEU A 47 9.40 -2.31 -0.61
CA LEU A 47 9.82 -1.41 -1.67
C LEU A 47 8.53 -0.97 -2.36
N ALA A 48 7.87 0.02 -1.78
CA ALA A 48 6.87 0.79 -2.47
C ALA A 48 7.61 1.41 -3.65
N ALA A 49 7.47 0.82 -4.83
CA ALA A 49 8.01 1.32 -6.08
C ALA A 49 7.25 2.58 -6.54
N GLY A 50 6.93 3.47 -5.60
CA GLY A 50 6.57 4.84 -5.89
C GLY A 50 7.86 5.56 -6.23
N GLY A 51 8.28 5.42 -7.50
CA GLY A 51 9.44 6.13 -8.02
C GLY A 51 9.31 7.63 -7.75
N SER A 52 10.43 8.29 -7.51
CA SER A 52 10.53 9.75 -7.48
C SER A 52 11.08 10.27 -8.81
N CYS A 53 10.93 11.57 -9.08
CA CYS A 53 11.58 12.20 -10.23
C CYS A 53 13.11 12.14 -10.09
N SER A 54 13.82 12.05 -11.21
CA SER A 54 15.29 12.03 -11.18
C SER A 54 15.83 13.37 -10.68
N THR A 55 16.88 13.31 -9.85
CA THR A 55 17.66 14.49 -9.44
C THR A 55 18.88 14.70 -10.35
N ALA A 56 19.09 13.82 -11.34
CA ALA A 56 20.22 13.90 -12.26
C ALA A 56 20.10 15.10 -13.22
N PRO A 57 21.22 15.58 -13.78
CA PRO A 57 21.19 16.58 -14.84
C PRO A 57 20.52 16.02 -16.10
N LYS A 58 19.90 16.90 -16.90
CA LYS A 58 19.21 16.53 -18.15
C LYS A 58 20.05 15.72 -19.15
N SER A 59 21.38 15.80 -19.07
CA SER A 59 22.31 15.00 -19.88
C SER A 59 22.28 13.51 -19.57
N GLN A 60 21.82 13.11 -18.38
CA GLN A 60 21.66 11.72 -17.96
C GLN A 60 20.26 11.18 -18.25
N PHE A 61 19.34 12.04 -18.68
CA PHE A 61 17.98 11.61 -18.99
C PHE A 61 17.96 10.79 -20.26
N LYS A 62 17.13 9.74 -20.26
CA LYS A 62 16.93 8.88 -21.42
C LYS A 62 16.22 9.66 -22.52
N PRO A 63 16.46 9.34 -23.79
CA PRO A 63 15.73 9.97 -24.89
C PRO A 63 14.22 9.77 -24.74
N LYS A 64 13.45 10.84 -24.98
CA LYS A 64 11.97 10.78 -25.01
C LYS A 64 11.44 9.71 -25.98
N ALA A 65 12.14 9.53 -27.10
CA ALA A 65 11.81 8.52 -28.10
C ALA A 65 11.85 7.08 -27.53
N THR A 66 12.72 6.81 -26.55
CA THR A 66 12.77 5.50 -25.88
C THR A 66 11.50 5.24 -25.09
N LEU A 67 11.04 6.24 -24.33
CA LEU A 67 9.77 6.16 -23.61
C LEU A 67 8.58 6.06 -24.58
N GLU A 68 8.58 6.86 -25.64
CA GLU A 68 7.51 6.84 -26.65
C GLU A 68 7.37 5.46 -27.32
N ALA A 69 8.49 4.83 -27.67
CA ALA A 69 8.50 3.49 -28.25
C ALA A 69 7.97 2.44 -27.27
N GLN A 70 8.37 2.53 -25.99
CA GLN A 70 7.86 1.64 -24.94
C GLN A 70 6.33 1.75 -24.82
N LEU A 71 5.81 2.97 -24.70
CA LEU A 71 4.38 3.23 -24.53
C LEU A 71 3.57 2.85 -25.77
N THR A 72 4.13 3.07 -26.96
CA THR A 72 3.52 2.62 -28.21
C THR A 72 3.47 1.08 -28.26
N GLY A 73 4.50 0.39 -27.75
CA GLY A 73 4.50 -1.07 -27.58
C GLY A 73 3.44 -1.57 -26.59
N GLU A 74 3.15 -0.80 -25.55
CA GLU A 74 2.04 -1.04 -24.62
C GLU A 74 0.66 -0.73 -25.28
N GLY A 75 0.68 -0.09 -26.45
CA GLY A 75 -0.47 0.30 -27.24
C GLY A 75 -1.14 1.59 -26.76
N LEU A 76 -0.35 2.46 -26.15
CA LEU A 76 -0.70 3.84 -25.87
C LEU A 76 -0.25 4.72 -27.04
N THR A 77 -1.10 5.64 -27.46
CA THR A 77 -0.73 6.68 -28.43
C THR A 77 -0.23 7.90 -27.69
N VAL A 78 1.08 8.10 -27.66
CA VAL A 78 1.69 9.28 -27.01
C VAL A 78 1.34 10.53 -27.81
N ARG A 79 0.82 11.54 -27.11
CA ARG A 79 0.49 12.85 -27.69
C ARG A 79 1.51 13.91 -27.33
N GLN A 80 2.05 13.85 -26.11
CA GLN A 80 3.00 14.83 -25.61
C GLN A 80 3.81 14.24 -24.46
N ILE A 81 5.11 14.58 -24.41
CA ILE A 81 6.01 14.28 -23.28
C ILE A 81 6.61 15.60 -22.78
N LYS A 82 6.14 16.07 -21.62
CA LYS A 82 6.71 17.21 -20.90
C LYS A 82 7.85 16.72 -19.99
N VAL A 83 8.79 17.62 -19.70
CA VAL A 83 9.92 17.33 -18.81
C VAL A 83 9.89 18.35 -17.68
N GLU A 84 9.54 17.90 -16.48
CA GLU A 84 9.37 18.76 -15.31
C GLU A 84 10.12 18.13 -14.13
N LYS A 85 11.00 18.91 -13.49
CA LYS A 85 11.76 18.52 -12.28
C LYS A 85 12.36 17.10 -12.29
N GLY A 86 12.79 16.62 -13.46
CA GLY A 86 13.39 15.29 -13.64
C GLY A 86 12.41 14.13 -13.84
N CYS A 87 11.14 14.44 -14.05
CA CYS A 87 10.10 13.54 -14.52
C CYS A 87 9.73 13.83 -15.98
N TYR A 88 9.26 12.78 -16.64
CA TYR A 88 8.57 12.82 -17.92
C TYR A 88 7.08 12.64 -17.69
N GLU A 89 6.32 13.71 -17.91
CA GLU A 89 4.86 13.65 -17.90
C GLU A 89 4.36 13.37 -19.31
N VAL A 90 3.70 12.23 -19.44
CA VAL A 90 3.21 11.72 -20.70
C VAL A 90 1.71 11.87 -20.74
N TYR A 91 1.24 12.58 -21.77
CA TYR A 91 -0.15 12.58 -22.17
C TYR A 91 -0.32 11.60 -23.31
N ALA A 92 -1.09 10.54 -23.08
CA ALA A 92 -1.33 9.51 -24.07
C ALA A 92 -2.82 9.18 -24.20
N VAL A 93 -3.15 8.41 -25.23
CA VAL A 93 -4.49 7.86 -25.45
C VAL A 93 -4.38 6.35 -25.46
N ASP A 94 -5.19 5.67 -24.65
CA ASP A 94 -5.21 4.21 -24.62
C ASP A 94 -5.94 3.60 -25.82
N LYS A 95 -5.92 2.26 -25.92
CA LYS A 95 -6.61 1.52 -26.99
C LYS A 95 -8.12 1.73 -27.02
N ALA A 96 -8.73 2.17 -25.93
CA ALA A 96 -10.15 2.50 -25.84
C ALA A 96 -10.44 3.95 -26.24
N GLY A 97 -9.43 4.73 -26.64
CA GLY A 97 -9.58 6.14 -26.99
C GLY A 97 -9.65 7.06 -25.77
N LYS A 98 -9.35 6.56 -24.57
CA LYS A 98 -9.38 7.36 -23.34
C LYS A 98 -8.03 8.06 -23.14
N LYS A 99 -8.09 9.34 -22.77
CA LYS A 99 -6.88 10.10 -22.38
C LYS A 99 -6.37 9.58 -21.04
N VAL A 100 -5.07 9.32 -20.98
CA VAL A 100 -4.35 8.90 -19.78
C VAL A 100 -3.12 9.76 -19.59
N ASN A 101 -2.86 10.16 -18.34
CA ASN A 101 -1.67 10.87 -17.94
C ASN A 101 -0.80 9.90 -17.12
N LEU A 102 0.49 9.89 -17.41
CA LEU A 102 1.44 8.98 -16.77
C LEU A 102 2.73 9.77 -16.51
N ALA A 103 3.29 9.67 -15.31
CA ALA A 103 4.60 10.21 -15.02
C ALA A 103 5.65 9.10 -15.02
N TYR A 104 6.82 9.40 -15.53
CA TYR A 104 7.97 8.49 -15.58
C TYR A 104 9.22 9.21 -15.07
N ASN A 105 10.11 8.48 -14.42
CA ASN A 105 11.42 9.01 -14.05
C ASN A 105 12.24 9.22 -15.34
N ALA A 106 12.82 10.41 -15.53
CA ALA A 106 13.51 10.73 -16.78
C ALA A 106 14.82 9.96 -17.00
N GLU A 107 15.41 9.40 -15.94
CA GLU A 107 16.68 8.66 -15.98
C GLU A 107 16.46 7.15 -16.09
N THR A 108 15.48 6.62 -15.36
CA THR A 108 15.20 5.17 -15.33
C THR A 108 14.05 4.74 -16.24
N LEU A 109 13.20 5.68 -16.67
CA LEU A 109 11.93 5.42 -17.35
C LEU A 109 10.98 4.53 -16.54
N GLU A 110 11.15 4.49 -15.22
CA GLU A 110 10.21 3.81 -14.33
C GLU A 110 8.96 4.66 -14.16
N LYS A 111 7.79 4.00 -14.15
CA LYS A 111 6.51 4.66 -13.95
C LYS A 111 6.35 5.09 -12.50
N LEU A 112 5.83 6.30 -12.31
CA LEU A 112 5.45 6.82 -10.99
C LEU A 112 3.97 6.57 -10.71
N ASP A 113 3.64 6.44 -9.43
CA ASP A 113 2.26 6.26 -8.97
C ASP A 113 1.42 7.54 -9.14
N ASN A 114 2.05 8.71 -9.04
CA ASN A 114 1.41 10.00 -9.27
C ASN A 114 1.64 10.47 -10.71
N ALA A 115 0.57 10.64 -11.49
CA ALA A 115 0.63 11.15 -12.86
C ALA A 115 1.06 12.63 -12.97
N GLU A 116 0.93 13.39 -11.88
CA GLU A 116 1.29 14.82 -11.79
C GLU A 116 2.56 15.02 -10.95
N ALA A 117 3.48 14.05 -10.98
CA ALA A 117 4.68 14.07 -10.13
C ALA A 117 5.65 15.23 -10.43
N GLY A 118 5.55 15.88 -11.60
CA GLY A 118 6.39 17.01 -11.97
C GLY A 118 5.96 18.36 -11.38
N GLU A 119 4.71 18.47 -10.88
CA GLU A 119 4.12 19.76 -10.52
C GLU A 119 4.43 20.26 -9.09
N ASN A 120 5.04 19.46 -8.22
CA ASN A 120 5.33 19.83 -6.81
C ASN A 120 6.68 20.49 -6.61
#